data_AF-A0A6P1TBR7-F1
#
_entry.id   AF-A0A6P1TBR7-F1
#
_cell.length_a   1.000
_cell.length_b   1.000
_cell.length_c   1.000
_cell.angle_alpha   90.00
_cell.angle_beta   90.00
_cell.angle_gamma   90.00
#
_symmetry.space_group_name_H-M   'P 1'
#
loop_
_entity.id
_entity.type
_entity.pdbx_description
1 polymer ?
#
loop_
_entity_poly.entity_id
_entity_poly.type
_entity_poly.pdbx_seq_one_letter_code
_entity_poly.pdbx_strand_id
1 'polypeptide(L)'
;MELYQLVAHWADDVLMFDKGAFYLLGVGLGMMALAIVTVQEGWFGRTLSKAQAALLTRLTIVGVALIPIAPNVAHYLADELLRSDGYVVCEPASHQWRFVRDIVYIKPTVECSSSLRDRVLDASH
;
A
#
# COMPACT_ATOMS: atom_id res chain seq x y z
N MET A 1 3.20 12.23 12.16
CA MET A 1 2.37 11.02 12.31
C MET A 1 2.66 10.21 11.07
N GLU A 2 3.57 9.24 11.20
CA GLU A 2 4.28 8.64 10.08
C GLU A 2 3.40 7.60 9.37
N LEU A 3 3.09 7.84 8.09
CA LEU A 3 2.20 7.00 7.28
C LEU A 3 2.66 5.53 7.19
N TYR A 4 3.95 5.24 7.44
CA TYR A 4 4.51 3.90 7.39
C TYR A 4 4.00 2.97 8.50
N GLN A 5 3.57 3.51 9.65
CA GLN A 5 3.09 2.69 10.78
C GLN A 5 1.79 1.93 10.45
N LEU A 6 1.05 2.38 9.43
CA LEU A 6 -0.22 1.78 9.02
C LEU A 6 -0.05 0.57 8.09
N VAL A 7 1.16 0.33 7.55
CA VAL A 7 1.40 -0.66 6.48
C VAL A 7 2.67 -1.49 6.73
N ALA A 8 3.36 -1.23 7.83
CA ALA A 8 4.54 -1.98 8.25
C ALA A 8 4.18 -2.88 9.44
N HIS A 9 4.38 -4.18 9.28
CA HIS A 9 4.32 -5.11 10.40
C HIS A 9 5.69 -5.14 11.07
N TRP A 10 5.71 -4.85 12.37
CA TRP A 10 6.92 -4.78 13.18
C TRP A 10 6.97 -5.98 14.11
N ALA A 11 8.07 -6.73 14.06
CA ALA A 11 8.41 -7.71 15.08
C ALA A 11 9.89 -7.52 15.45
N ASP A 12 10.12 -6.89 16.60
CA ASP A 12 11.44 -6.54 17.13
C ASP A 12 12.32 -5.76 16.13
N ASP A 13 13.30 -6.44 15.54
CA ASP A 13 14.31 -5.92 14.59
C ASP A 13 13.99 -6.29 13.13
N VAL A 14 12.76 -6.75 12.86
CA VAL A 14 12.27 -7.15 11.55
C VAL A 14 11.06 -6.32 11.15
N LEU A 15 11.08 -5.78 9.93
CA LEU A 15 9.99 -5.02 9.34
C LEU A 15 9.56 -5.67 8.04
N MET A 16 8.25 -5.88 7.87
CA MET A 16 7.67 -6.28 6.60
C MET A 16 6.93 -5.10 5.96
N PHE A 17 7.33 -4.73 4.76
CA PHE A 17 6.68 -3.72 3.93
C PHE A 17 5.74 -4.39 2.92
N ASP A 18 4.44 -4.18 3.09
CA ASP A 18 3.43 -4.64 2.13
C ASP A 18 3.23 -3.58 1.03
N LYS A 19 3.84 -3.83 -0.13
CA LYS A 19 3.64 -2.98 -1.32
C LYS A 19 2.21 -3.09 -1.88
N GLY A 20 1.57 -4.24 -1.69
CA GLY A 20 0.23 -4.58 -2.14
C GLY A 20 -0.84 -3.61 -1.63
N ALA A 21 -0.79 -3.26 -0.35
CA ALA A 21 -1.72 -2.32 0.27
C ALA A 21 -1.80 -0.96 -0.46
N PHE A 22 -0.69 -0.47 -1.02
CA PHE A 22 -0.67 0.81 -1.73
C PHE A 22 -1.33 0.77 -3.12
N TYR A 23 -1.46 -0.41 -3.74
CA TYR A 23 -2.23 -0.55 -4.98
C TYR A 23 -3.73 -0.35 -4.75
N LEU A 24 -4.23 -0.68 -3.55
CA LEU A 24 -5.64 -0.56 -3.21
C LEU A 24 -6.10 0.88 -3.03
N LEU A 25 -5.20 1.83 -2.77
CA LEU A 25 -5.56 3.24 -2.61
C LEU A 25 -6.20 3.80 -3.88
N GLY A 26 -5.56 3.58 -5.04
CA GLY A 26 -6.08 4.05 -6.33
C GLY A 26 -7.40 3.36 -6.71
N VAL A 27 -7.49 2.05 -6.45
CA VAL A 27 -8.71 1.26 -6.67
C VAL A 27 -9.84 1.75 -5.77
N GLY A 28 -9.56 2.01 -4.49
CA GLY A 28 -10.52 2.51 -3.51
C GLY A 28 -11.12 3.86 -3.91
N LEU A 29 -10.31 4.78 -4.43
CA LEU A 29 -10.79 6.06 -4.95
C LEU A 29 -11.73 5.87 -6.16
N GLY A 30 -11.39 4.97 -7.08
CA GLY A 30 -12.26 4.64 -8.22
C GLY A 30 -13.58 4.00 -7.79
N MET A 31 -13.53 3.05 -6.86
CA MET A 31 -14.71 2.39 -6.30
C MET A 31 -15.61 3.36 -5.52
N MET A 32 -15.01 4.28 -4.77
CA MET A 32 -15.75 5.34 -4.07
C MET A 32 -16.46 6.26 -5.07
N ALA A 33 -15.78 6.69 -6.13
CA ALA A 33 -16.40 7.51 -7.17
C ALA A 33 -17.57 6.78 -7.84
N LEU A 34 -17.38 5.51 -8.18
CA LEU A 34 -18.44 4.67 -8.74
C LEU A 34 -19.62 4.52 -7.78
N ALA A 35 -19.37 4.24 -6.50
CA ALA A 35 -20.41 4.12 -5.49
C ALA A 35 -21.25 5.41 -5.38
N ILE A 36 -20.62 6.59 -5.42
CA ILE A 36 -21.33 7.87 -5.38
C ILE A 36 -22.25 8.02 -6.60
N VAL A 37 -21.76 7.71 -7.81
CA VAL A 37 -22.56 7.77 -9.04
C VAL A 37 -23.75 6.81 -8.95
N THR A 38 -23.49 5.54 -8.60
CA THR A 38 -24.54 4.51 -8.49
C THR A 38 -25.60 4.89 -7.45
N VAL A 39 -25.19 5.43 -6.31
CA VAL A 39 -26.12 5.86 -5.26
C VAL A 39 -26.97 7.05 -5.73
N GLN A 40 -26.34 8.08 -6.30
CA GLN A 40 -27.06 9.29 -6.69
C GLN A 40 -27.98 9.08 -7.90
N GLU A 41 -27.45 8.51 -8.98
CA GLU A 41 -28.21 8.35 -10.22
C GLU A 41 -29.09 7.08 -10.19
N GLY A 42 -28.58 5.99 -9.62
CA GLY A 42 -29.28 4.70 -9.58
C GLY A 42 -30.33 4.60 -8.48
N TRP A 43 -29.98 4.91 -7.23
CA TRP A 43 -30.93 4.79 -6.10
C TRP A 43 -31.82 6.02 -5.92
N PHE A 44 -31.25 7.21 -6.02
CA PHE A 44 -32.00 8.45 -5.80
C PHE A 44 -32.58 9.08 -7.07
N GLY A 45 -32.23 8.57 -8.26
CA GLY A 45 -32.70 9.12 -9.54
C GLY A 45 -32.26 10.56 -9.80
N ARG A 46 -31.23 11.05 -9.09
CA ARG A 46 -30.73 12.42 -9.18
C ARG A 46 -29.55 12.45 -10.12
N THR A 47 -29.65 13.22 -11.19
CA THR A 47 -28.53 13.44 -12.11
C THR A 47 -27.41 14.21 -11.42
N LEU A 48 -26.18 13.82 -11.74
CA LEU A 48 -25.00 14.55 -11.28
C LEU A 48 -24.96 15.95 -11.89
N SER A 49 -24.75 16.96 -11.06
CA SER A 49 -24.40 18.29 -11.56
C SER A 49 -23.07 18.24 -12.31
N LYS A 50 -22.87 19.18 -13.26
CA LYS A 50 -21.62 19.30 -14.02
C LYS A 50 -20.38 19.41 -13.11
N ALA A 51 -20.51 20.10 -11.97
CA ALA A 51 -19.43 20.25 -11.00
C ALA A 51 -19.10 18.92 -10.29
N GLN A 52 -20.12 18.16 -9.87
CA GLN A 52 -19.91 16.84 -9.26
C GLN A 52 -19.30 15.84 -10.25
N ALA A 53 -19.80 15.81 -11.49
CA ALA A 53 -19.25 14.96 -12.54
C ALA A 53 -17.78 15.29 -12.85
N ALA A 54 -17.43 16.57 -12.88
CA ALA A 54 -16.04 17.01 -13.07
C ALA A 54 -15.14 16.61 -11.89
N LEU A 55 -15.63 16.75 -10.65
CA LEU A 55 -14.88 16.34 -9.47
C LEU A 55 -14.66 14.82 -9.43
N LEU A 56 -15.70 14.02 -9.64
CA LEU A 56 -15.62 12.56 -9.65
C LEU A 56 -14.69 12.07 -10.76
N THR A 57 -14.78 12.65 -11.96
CA THR A 57 -13.85 12.34 -13.06
C THR A 57 -12.40 12.64 -12.67
N ARG A 58 -12.13 13.79 -12.04
CA ARG A 58 -10.78 14.13 -11.56
C ARG A 58 -10.29 13.15 -10.50
N LEU A 59 -11.14 12.77 -9.54
CA LEU A 59 -10.81 11.78 -8.52
C LEU A 59 -10.48 10.41 -9.13
N THR A 60 -11.26 9.98 -10.13
CA THR A 60 -10.98 8.72 -10.86
C THR A 60 -9.65 8.81 -11.61
N ILE A 61 -9.36 9.90 -12.30
CA ILE A 61 -8.07 10.10 -13.01
C ILE A 61 -6.91 10.04 -12.02
N VAL A 62 -7.01 10.73 -10.88
CA VAL A 62 -6.01 10.70 -9.81
C VAL A 62 -5.88 9.28 -9.26
N GLY A 63 -6.99 8.60 -8.99
CA GLY A 63 -6.99 7.21 -8.52
C GLY A 63 -6.26 6.26 -9.48
N VAL A 64 -6.56 6.35 -10.78
CA VAL A 64 -5.87 5.56 -11.81
C VAL A 64 -4.38 5.88 -11.87
N ALA A 65 -3.99 7.16 -11.76
CA ALA A 65 -2.59 7.54 -11.72
C ALA A 65 -1.88 7.02 -10.45
N LEU A 66 -2.59 6.96 -9.32
CA LEU A 66 -2.03 6.46 -8.06
C LEU A 66 -1.75 4.96 -8.07
N ILE A 67 -2.47 4.16 -8.87
CA ILE A 67 -2.26 2.70 -8.95
C ILE A 67 -0.78 2.34 -9.23
N PRO A 68 -0.12 2.89 -10.26
CA PRO A 68 1.30 2.66 -10.46
C PRO A 68 2.21 3.57 -9.62
N ILE A 69 1.79 4.78 -9.26
CA ILE A 69 2.67 5.76 -8.60
C ILE A 69 2.85 5.45 -7.12
N ALA A 70 1.74 5.34 -6.38
CA ALA A 70 1.75 5.18 -4.93
C ALA A 70 2.62 4.01 -4.43
N PRO A 71 2.49 2.77 -4.95
CA PRO A 71 3.28 1.65 -4.44
C PRO A 71 4.77 1.78 -4.72
N ASN A 72 5.17 2.47 -5.80
CA ASN A 72 6.59 2.67 -6.10
C ASN A 72 7.20 3.80 -5.27
N VAL A 73 6.47 4.90 -5.09
CA VAL A 73 6.91 6.01 -4.23
C VAL A 73 7.01 5.54 -2.78
N ALA A 74 6.00 4.83 -2.28
CA ALA A 74 6.01 4.31 -0.91
C ALA A 74 7.19 3.35 -0.67
N HIS A 75 7.44 2.44 -1.61
CA HIS A 75 8.59 1.54 -1.53
C HIS A 75 9.92 2.30 -1.53
N TYR A 76 10.09 3.28 -2.44
CA TYR A 76 11.32 4.06 -2.50
C TYR A 76 11.59 4.83 -1.19
N LEU A 77 10.56 5.46 -0.62
CA LEU A 77 10.69 6.17 0.65
C LEU A 77 11.00 5.22 1.82
N ALA A 78 10.36 4.05 1.85
CA ALA A 78 10.62 3.04 2.87
C ALA A 78 12.05 2.48 2.76
N ASP A 79 12.51 2.18 1.55
CA ASP A 79 13.87 1.66 1.32
C ASP A 79 14.93 2.67 1.77
N GLU A 80 14.78 3.93 1.36
CA GLU A 80 15.73 4.99 1.73
C GLU A 80 15.80 5.18 3.25
N LEU A 81 14.64 5.26 3.91
CA LEU A 81 14.56 5.46 5.36
C LEU A 81 15.19 4.27 6.11
N LEU A 82 14.80 3.04 5.76
CA LEU A 82 15.25 1.84 6.48
C LEU A 82 16.73 1.57 6.26
N ARG A 83 17.25 1.83 5.07
CA ARG A 83 18.69 1.71 4.79
C ARG A 83 19.50 2.78 5.53
N SER A 84 18.96 3.99 5.67
CA SER A 84 19.58 5.04 6.50
C SER A 84 19.65 4.65 7.98
N ASP A 85 18.66 3.87 8.45
CA ASP A 85 18.61 3.30 9.81
C ASP A 85 19.42 1.99 9.96
N GLY A 86 20.11 1.55 8.90
CA GLY A 86 21.00 0.38 8.92
C GLY A 86 20.31 -0.97 8.69
N TYR A 87 19.05 -0.99 8.26
CA TYR A 87 18.37 -2.22 7.86
C TYR A 87 18.85 -2.71 6.49
N VAL A 88 18.82 -4.01 6.30
CA VAL A 88 19.13 -4.69 5.04
C VAL A 88 17.95 -5.55 4.61
N VAL A 89 17.79 -5.72 3.30
CA VAL A 89 16.72 -6.55 2.74
C VAL A 89 17.09 -8.04 2.87
N CYS A 90 16.19 -8.84 3.44
CA CYS A 90 16.29 -10.28 3.49
C CYS A 90 15.56 -10.90 2.30
N GLU A 91 16.28 -11.12 1.20
CA GLU A 91 15.75 -11.70 -0.04
C GLU A 91 15.09 -13.07 0.15
N PRO A 92 15.67 -14.05 0.90
CA PRO A 92 15.03 -15.33 1.20
C PRO A 92 13.65 -15.26 1.88
N ALA A 93 13.40 -14.20 2.67
CA ALA A 93 12.11 -13.97 3.33
C ALA A 93 11.17 -13.10 2.51
N SER A 94 11.70 -12.35 1.55
CA SER A 94 10.93 -11.46 0.69
C SER A 94 10.23 -12.27 -0.40
N HIS A 95 8.97 -11.96 -0.66
CA HIS A 95 8.17 -12.67 -1.64
C HIS A 95 7.75 -11.73 -2.77
N GLN A 96 7.97 -12.17 -4.01
CA GLN A 96 7.60 -11.43 -5.21
C GLN A 96 6.57 -12.24 -6.01
N TRP A 97 5.29 -11.97 -5.81
CA TRP A 97 4.27 -12.35 -6.80
C TRP A 97 4.09 -11.19 -7.78
N ARG A 98 3.87 -11.48 -9.07
CA ARG A 98 3.54 -10.62 -10.24
C ARG A 98 3.22 -9.12 -9.99
N PHE A 99 2.46 -8.75 -8.96
CA PHE A 99 2.23 -7.34 -8.56
C PHE A 99 2.36 -7.05 -7.05
N VAL A 100 2.54 -8.07 -6.21
CA VAL A 100 2.65 -7.94 -4.74
C VAL A 100 4.07 -8.30 -4.34
N ARG A 101 4.77 -7.33 -3.76
CA ARG A 101 6.09 -7.53 -3.15
C ARG A 101 5.95 -7.31 -1.65
N ASP A 102 6.12 -8.38 -0.90
CA ASP A 102 6.37 -8.30 0.54
C ASP A 102 7.87 -8.21 0.71
N ILE A 103 8.36 -7.08 1.21
CA ILE A 103 9.80 -6.85 1.37
C ILE A 103 10.11 -6.88 2.85
N VAL A 104 10.99 -7.81 3.25
CA VAL A 104 11.39 -8.00 4.63
C VAL A 104 12.72 -7.31 4.87
N TYR A 105 12.71 -6.30 5.72
CA TYR A 105 13.87 -5.55 6.19
C TYR A 105 14.29 -6.08 7.56
N ILE A 106 15.58 -6.30 7.77
CA ILE A 106 16.15 -6.81 9.02
C ILE A 106 17.31 -5.95 9.48
N LYS A 107 17.50 -5.80 10.80
CA LYS A 107 18.75 -5.24 11.32
C LYS A 107 19.92 -6.23 11.17
N PRO A 108 21.18 -5.75 11.21
CA PRO A 108 22.37 -6.61 11.11
C PRO A 108 22.49 -7.68 12.21
N THR A 109 21.77 -7.50 13.32
CA THR A 109 21.70 -8.43 14.46
C THR A 109 20.84 -9.67 14.18
N VAL A 110 20.03 -9.65 13.13
CA VAL A 110 19.08 -10.72 12.79
C VAL A 110 19.62 -11.55 11.64
N GLU A 111 19.59 -12.87 11.79
CA GLU A 111 19.96 -13.79 10.70
C GLU A 111 18.82 -13.93 9.69
N CYS A 112 19.12 -13.65 8.42
CA CYS A 112 18.15 -13.75 7.35
C CYS A 112 17.75 -15.21 7.10
N SER A 113 16.47 -15.53 7.28
CA SER A 113 15.90 -16.85 7.01
C SER A 113 14.50 -16.72 6.44
N SER A 114 14.08 -17.67 5.60
CA SER A 114 12.76 -17.66 4.95
C SER A 114 11.58 -17.68 5.93
N SER A 115 11.79 -18.21 7.15
CA SER A 115 10.78 -18.26 8.22
C SER A 115 10.58 -16.94 8.96
N LEU A 116 11.34 -15.89 8.65
CA LEU A 116 11.13 -14.58 9.26
C LEU A 116 9.79 -13.97 8.85
N ARG A 117 9.34 -14.21 7.62
CA ARG A 117 8.06 -13.71 7.13
C ARG A 117 6.90 -14.23 7.97
N ASP A 118 6.85 -15.54 8.18
CA ASP A 118 5.79 -16.18 8.97
C ASP A 118 5.83 -15.70 10.43
N ARG A 119 7.02 -15.51 11.00
CA ARG A 119 7.18 -14.95 12.36
C ARG A 119 6.64 -13.53 12.49
N VAL A 120 6.89 -12.66 11.51
CA VAL A 120 6.36 -11.29 11.52
C VAL A 120 4.83 -11.29 11.38
N LEU A 121 4.29 -12.18 10.54
CA LEU A 121 2.85 -12.33 10.36
C LEU A 121 2.18 -12.85 11.64
N ASP A 122 2.73 -13.90 12.26
CA ASP A 122 2.22 -14.48 13.51
C ASP A 122 2.30 -13.51 14.69
N ALA A 123 3.34 -12.67 14.75
CA ALA A 123 3.50 -11.65 15.80
C ALA A 123 2.54 -10.46 15.64
N SER A 124 1.88 -10.33 14.48
CA SER A 124 0.98 -9.22 14.17
C SER A 124 -0.51 -9.53 14.37
N HIS A 125 -0.82 -10.71 14.91
CA HIS A 125 -2.15 -11.16 15.34
C HIS A 125 -2.28 -11.18 16.87
#